data_AF-A0A951RXW0-F1
#
_entry.id   AF-A0A951RXW0-F1
#
_cell.length_a   1.000
_cell.length_b   1.000
_cell.length_c   1.000
_cell.angle_alpha   90.00
_cell.angle_beta   90.00
_cell.angle_gamma   90.00
#
_symmetry.space_group_name_H-M   'P 1'
#
loop_
_entity.id
_entity.type
_entity.pdbx_description
1 polymer ?
#
loop_
_entity_poly.entity_id
_entity_poly.type
_entity_poly.pdbx_seq_one_letter_code
_entity_poly.pdbx_strand_id
1 'polypeptide(L)'
;METKSLIDIHKENKETFKSKLINQEDGRSFACKVWDVMTDGKGNADNCLGENFNQLINTIIDDFFDNYEPSKSTKLDYYFTTYLLWLYLVVERIDFVFGAVNKDNKSKLFSDFKEKNFQTCQLIKKWANFLKHPKEFIFSHWPLYLMEEEGMVVENKEDFIIIDTEFVKKNYTKSDSRITTLENCNRALVLVPDLIKLTETFCNELNSFFDFICENKIVSDYLRDKTTLEFYYEEETEETEDI
;
A
#
# COMPACT_ATOMS: atom_id res chain seq x y z
N MET A 1 -12.87 23.63 -10.59
CA MET A 1 -13.24 22.37 -9.91
C MET A 1 -13.37 22.68 -8.44
N GLU A 2 -14.39 22.14 -7.78
CA GLU A 2 -14.57 22.32 -6.34
C GLU A 2 -13.61 21.36 -5.62
N THR A 3 -12.77 21.89 -4.74
CA THR A 3 -11.82 21.07 -3.99
C THR A 3 -12.59 20.18 -3.01
N LYS A 4 -12.42 18.86 -3.13
CA LYS A 4 -13.03 17.89 -2.22
C LYS A 4 -12.44 18.05 -0.82
N SER A 5 -13.29 17.99 0.20
CA SER A 5 -12.80 17.99 1.59
C SER A 5 -12.13 16.66 1.93
N LEU A 6 -11.31 16.64 2.98
CA LEU A 6 -10.74 15.38 3.50
C LEU A 6 -11.81 14.35 3.87
N ILE A 7 -12.99 14.81 4.30
CA ILE A 7 -14.14 13.94 4.61
C ILE A 7 -14.63 13.24 3.34
N ASP A 8 -14.71 13.97 2.23
CA ASP A 8 -15.18 13.41 0.96
C ASP A 8 -14.14 12.47 0.36
N ILE A 9 -12.86 12.87 0.39
CA ILE A 9 -11.73 12.03 -0.03
C ILE A 9 -11.70 10.72 0.76
N HIS A 10 -11.90 10.80 2.08
CA HIS A 10 -11.90 9.63 2.95
C HIS A 10 -13.03 8.65 2.63
N LYS A 11 -14.25 9.16 2.45
CA LYS A 11 -15.41 8.35 2.06
C LYS A 11 -15.21 7.71 0.68
N GLU A 12 -14.74 8.46 -0.30
CA GLU A 12 -14.53 7.94 -1.65
C GLU A 12 -13.41 6.91 -1.72
N ASN A 13 -12.33 7.12 -0.97
CA ASN A 13 -11.27 6.12 -0.82
C ASN A 13 -11.79 4.85 -0.16
N LYS A 14 -12.58 4.97 0.91
CA LYS A 14 -13.23 3.83 1.58
C LYS A 14 -14.10 3.03 0.62
N GLU A 15 -15.00 3.69 -0.12
CA GLU A 15 -15.87 3.02 -1.10
C GLU A 15 -15.06 2.37 -2.22
N THR A 16 -14.01 3.03 -2.70
CA THR A 16 -13.10 2.48 -3.71
C THR A 16 -12.39 1.23 -3.18
N PHE A 17 -11.89 1.28 -1.94
CA PHE A 17 -11.17 0.19 -1.30
C PHE A 17 -12.09 -1.01 -1.08
N LYS A 18 -13.28 -0.80 -0.51
CA LYS A 18 -14.29 -1.86 -0.29
C LYS A 18 -14.75 -2.47 -1.61
N SER A 19 -15.14 -1.65 -2.58
CA SER A 19 -15.66 -2.15 -3.86
C SER A 19 -14.63 -2.92 -4.70
N LYS A 20 -13.34 -2.58 -4.60
CA LYS A 20 -12.28 -3.23 -5.38
C LYS A 20 -11.60 -4.40 -4.68
N LEU A 21 -11.59 -4.43 -3.35
CA LEU A 21 -10.83 -5.43 -2.59
C LEU A 21 -11.70 -6.38 -1.77
N ILE A 22 -13.00 -6.11 -1.64
CA ILE A 22 -13.97 -6.98 -0.98
C ILE A 22 -14.98 -7.50 -2.00
N ASN A 23 -15.18 -8.82 -2.01
CA ASN A 23 -16.20 -9.46 -2.81
C ASN A 23 -17.59 -9.14 -2.22
N GLN A 24 -18.46 -8.59 -3.05
CA GLN A 24 -19.80 -8.15 -2.65
C GLN A 24 -20.76 -9.33 -2.40
N GLU A 25 -20.44 -10.52 -2.90
CA GLU A 25 -21.30 -11.70 -2.77
C GLU A 25 -21.11 -12.41 -1.41
N ASP A 26 -19.86 -12.56 -0.96
CA ASP A 26 -19.51 -13.31 0.25
C ASP A 26 -18.84 -12.47 1.35
N GLY A 27 -18.54 -11.20 1.07
CA GLY A 27 -17.87 -10.29 1.99
C GLY A 27 -16.38 -10.59 2.22
N ARG A 28 -15.80 -11.57 1.52
CA ARG A 28 -14.38 -11.94 1.68
C ARG A 28 -13.50 -10.94 0.96
N SER A 29 -12.31 -10.68 1.52
CA SER A 29 -11.31 -9.91 0.78
C SER A 29 -10.79 -10.71 -0.41
N PHE A 30 -10.33 -10.04 -1.46
CA PHE A 30 -9.75 -10.72 -2.62
C PHE A 30 -8.45 -11.46 -2.29
N ALA A 31 -7.78 -11.12 -1.18
CA ALA A 31 -6.64 -11.88 -0.67
C ALA A 31 -7.03 -13.31 -0.27
N CYS A 32 -8.29 -13.57 0.06
CA CYS A 32 -8.78 -14.93 0.32
C CYS A 32 -8.67 -15.85 -0.90
N LYS A 33 -8.62 -15.32 -2.13
CA LYS A 33 -8.35 -16.12 -3.33
C LYS A 33 -6.95 -16.75 -3.28
N VAL A 34 -5.97 -16.02 -2.73
CA VAL A 34 -4.62 -16.56 -2.53
C VAL A 34 -4.67 -17.72 -1.55
N TRP A 35 -5.39 -17.57 -0.43
CA TRP A 35 -5.59 -18.67 0.52
C TRP A 35 -6.21 -19.89 -0.17
N ASP A 36 -7.31 -19.70 -0.91
CA ASP A 36 -8.04 -20.79 -1.60
C ASP A 36 -7.14 -21.53 -2.60
N VAL A 37 -6.34 -20.80 -3.39
CA VAL A 37 -5.39 -21.39 -4.35
C VAL A 37 -4.25 -22.10 -3.64
N MET A 38 -3.77 -21.62 -2.49
CA MET A 38 -2.63 -22.21 -1.81
C MET A 38 -3.01 -23.43 -0.96
N THR A 39 -4.26 -23.55 -0.51
CA THR A 39 -4.76 -24.70 0.25
C THR A 39 -5.46 -25.74 -0.63
N ASP A 40 -5.65 -25.48 -1.93
CA ASP A 40 -6.53 -26.25 -2.82
C ASP A 40 -7.96 -26.39 -2.26
N GLY A 41 -8.41 -25.43 -1.43
CA GLY A 41 -9.69 -25.50 -0.73
C GLY A 41 -9.77 -26.62 0.31
N LYS A 42 -8.66 -27.18 0.74
CA LYS A 42 -8.62 -28.17 1.84
C LYS A 42 -8.96 -27.47 3.16
N GLY A 43 -9.94 -28.01 3.87
CA GLY A 43 -10.36 -27.49 5.19
C GLY A 43 -9.36 -27.78 6.32
N ASN A 44 -8.36 -28.63 6.09
CA ASN A 44 -7.29 -28.96 7.04
C ASN A 44 -5.95 -28.35 6.64
N ALA A 45 -5.97 -27.17 6.01
CA ALA A 45 -4.75 -26.45 5.64
C ALA A 45 -4.93 -24.96 5.87
N ASP A 46 -3.86 -24.31 6.32
CA ASP A 46 -3.79 -22.86 6.49
C ASP A 46 -2.75 -22.26 5.55
N ASN A 47 -2.94 -21.00 5.15
CA ASN A 47 -2.01 -20.29 4.29
C ASN A 47 -1.71 -18.89 4.82
N CYS A 48 -0.50 -18.73 5.35
CA CYS A 48 -0.10 -17.50 6.01
C CYS A 48 0.06 -16.31 5.04
N LEU A 49 0.24 -16.55 3.73
CA LEU A 49 0.37 -15.47 2.75
C LEU A 49 -0.98 -14.79 2.51
N GLY A 50 -2.02 -15.57 2.21
CA GLY A 50 -3.38 -15.07 2.03
C GLY A 50 -3.90 -14.40 3.29
N GLU A 51 -3.69 -15.01 4.46
CA GLU A 51 -4.07 -14.46 5.76
C GLU A 51 -3.41 -13.12 6.06
N ASN A 52 -2.10 -12.98 5.77
CA ASN A 52 -1.38 -11.76 6.08
C ASN A 52 -1.86 -10.56 5.24
N PHE A 53 -2.21 -10.79 3.97
CA PHE A 53 -2.83 -9.76 3.13
C PHE A 53 -4.28 -9.48 3.54
N ASN A 54 -5.07 -10.53 3.84
CA ASN A 54 -6.44 -10.37 4.31
C ASN A 54 -6.52 -9.55 5.60
N GLN A 55 -5.68 -9.88 6.58
CA GLN A 55 -5.60 -9.14 7.84
C GLN A 55 -5.26 -7.67 7.60
N LEU A 56 -4.28 -7.37 6.74
CA LEU A 56 -3.89 -5.99 6.48
C LEU A 56 -4.98 -5.19 5.73
N ILE A 57 -5.66 -5.81 4.77
CA ILE A 57 -6.82 -5.19 4.09
C ILE A 57 -7.91 -4.86 5.09
N ASN A 58 -8.26 -5.82 5.97
CA ASN A 58 -9.28 -5.61 6.98
C ASN A 58 -8.86 -4.56 8.00
N THR A 59 -7.60 -4.53 8.45
CA THR A 59 -7.07 -3.46 9.30
C THR A 59 -7.22 -2.08 8.66
N ILE A 60 -6.94 -1.93 7.37
CA ILE A 60 -7.12 -0.63 6.69
C ILE A 60 -8.61 -0.25 6.63
N ILE A 61 -9.49 -1.21 6.36
CA ILE A 61 -10.93 -0.98 6.33
C ILE A 61 -11.45 -0.62 7.73
N ASP A 62 -11.21 -1.48 8.70
CA ASP A 62 -11.80 -1.39 10.03
C ASP A 62 -11.17 -0.22 10.80
N ASP A 63 -9.84 -0.14 10.88
CA ASP A 63 -9.17 0.81 11.75
C ASP A 63 -8.99 2.18 11.09
N PHE A 64 -8.63 2.23 9.80
CA PHE A 64 -8.41 3.50 9.12
C PHE A 64 -9.71 4.07 8.52
N PHE A 65 -10.54 3.27 7.84
CA PHE A 65 -11.73 3.80 7.15
C PHE A 65 -13.03 3.78 7.97
N ASP A 66 -13.19 2.82 8.88
CA ASP A 66 -14.42 2.67 9.65
C ASP A 66 -14.29 3.34 11.04
N ASN A 67 -13.13 3.21 11.70
CA ASN A 67 -12.91 3.72 13.06
C ASN A 67 -12.26 5.11 13.13
N TYR A 68 -11.70 5.64 12.04
CA TYR A 68 -11.14 6.98 11.99
C TYR A 68 -11.99 7.92 11.13
N GLU A 69 -12.49 8.98 11.75
CA GLU A 69 -13.31 10.00 11.07
C GLU A 69 -12.51 11.31 10.94
N PRO A 70 -12.02 11.68 9.75
CA PRO A 70 -11.42 12.98 9.56
C PRO A 70 -12.47 14.08 9.77
N SER A 71 -12.02 15.19 10.32
CA SER A 71 -12.83 16.37 10.60
C SER A 71 -12.30 17.58 9.82
N LYS A 72 -13.03 18.70 9.86
CA LYS A 72 -12.55 19.97 9.27
C LYS A 72 -11.25 20.50 9.91
N SER A 73 -10.89 20.03 11.11
CA SER A 73 -9.65 20.40 11.80
C SER A 73 -8.53 19.38 11.58
N THR A 74 -8.79 18.28 10.87
CA THR A 74 -7.76 17.31 10.51
C THR A 74 -6.77 17.96 9.55
N LYS A 75 -5.48 17.88 9.89
CA LYS A 75 -4.43 18.41 9.03
C LYS A 75 -4.12 17.45 7.90
N LEU A 76 -3.90 18.00 6.70
CA LEU A 76 -3.61 17.22 5.50
C LEU A 76 -2.33 16.40 5.61
N ASP A 77 -1.27 16.95 6.23
CA ASP A 77 0.00 16.25 6.46
C ASP A 77 -0.18 15.00 7.33
N TYR A 78 -0.95 15.11 8.41
CA TYR A 78 -1.27 13.99 9.29
C TYR A 78 -2.07 12.91 8.56
N TYR A 79 -3.13 13.31 7.85
CA TYR A 79 -3.98 12.38 7.10
C TYR A 79 -3.17 11.65 6.02
N PHE A 80 -2.45 12.40 5.19
CA PHE A 80 -1.62 11.87 4.11
C PHE A 80 -0.56 10.91 4.64
N THR A 81 0.15 11.29 5.69
CA THR A 81 1.21 10.45 6.28
C THR A 81 0.65 9.13 6.80
N THR A 82 -0.44 9.20 7.57
CA THR A 82 -1.07 8.01 8.15
C THR A 82 -1.59 7.08 7.06
N TYR A 83 -2.32 7.62 6.09
CA TYR A 83 -2.88 6.82 5.01
C TYR A 83 -1.80 6.18 4.14
N LEU A 84 -0.79 6.96 3.76
CA LEU A 84 0.28 6.45 2.91
C LEU A 84 1.12 5.37 3.62
N LEU A 85 1.33 5.47 4.93
CA LEU A 85 2.02 4.43 5.70
C LEU A 85 1.24 3.10 5.66
N TRP A 86 -0.08 3.14 5.75
CA TRP A 86 -0.90 1.93 5.59
C TRP A 86 -0.74 1.29 4.22
N LEU A 87 -0.82 2.09 3.15
CA LEU A 87 -0.59 1.59 1.79
C LEU A 87 0.83 1.05 1.61
N TYR A 88 1.82 1.73 2.17
CA TYR A 88 3.23 1.32 2.13
C TYR A 88 3.47 -0.03 2.79
N LEU A 89 2.79 -0.33 3.91
CA LEU A 89 2.88 -1.64 4.56
C LEU A 89 2.39 -2.79 3.66
N VAL A 90 1.39 -2.54 2.80
CA VAL A 90 0.94 -3.52 1.81
C VAL A 90 2.01 -3.67 0.72
N VAL A 91 2.53 -2.54 0.22
CA VAL A 91 3.54 -2.54 -0.84
C VAL A 91 4.83 -3.26 -0.42
N GLU A 92 5.28 -3.13 0.83
CA GLU A 92 6.45 -3.86 1.31
C GLU A 92 6.25 -5.39 1.30
N ARG A 93 5.02 -5.87 1.54
CA ARG A 93 4.68 -7.29 1.44
C ARG A 93 4.67 -7.77 -0.02
N ILE A 94 4.11 -6.97 -0.93
CA ILE A 94 4.19 -7.23 -2.38
C ILE A 94 5.66 -7.36 -2.81
N ASP A 95 6.50 -6.42 -2.38
CA ASP A 95 7.91 -6.40 -2.70
C ASP A 95 8.68 -7.60 -2.13
N PHE A 96 8.34 -8.01 -0.91
CA PHE A 96 8.89 -9.21 -0.30
C PHE A 96 8.56 -10.46 -1.13
N VAL A 97 7.30 -10.62 -1.55
CA VAL A 97 6.88 -11.75 -2.38
C VAL A 97 7.60 -11.74 -3.72
N PHE A 98 7.69 -10.60 -4.41
CA PHE A 98 8.48 -10.48 -5.63
C PHE A 98 9.96 -10.86 -5.42
N GLY A 99 10.56 -10.44 -4.30
CA GLY A 99 11.92 -10.83 -3.93
C GLY A 99 12.08 -12.33 -3.64
N ALA A 100 11.05 -12.96 -3.07
CA ALA A 100 11.03 -14.39 -2.80
C ALA A 100 10.93 -15.23 -4.09
N VAL A 101 10.11 -14.82 -5.05
CA VAL A 101 9.90 -15.55 -6.32
C VAL A 101 10.96 -15.22 -7.38
N ASN A 102 11.54 -14.02 -7.34
CA ASN A 102 12.60 -13.58 -8.26
C ASN A 102 13.86 -13.17 -7.48
N LYS A 103 14.46 -14.13 -6.78
CA LYS A 103 15.64 -13.91 -5.94
C LYS A 103 16.78 -13.27 -6.74
N ASP A 104 17.38 -12.23 -6.16
CA ASP A 104 18.47 -11.43 -6.73
C ASP A 104 18.13 -10.79 -8.10
N ASN A 105 16.84 -10.63 -8.45
CA ASN A 105 16.38 -10.13 -9.76
C ASN A 105 16.97 -10.92 -10.95
N LYS A 106 17.18 -12.23 -10.78
CA LYS A 106 17.79 -13.08 -11.82
C LYS A 106 16.93 -13.21 -13.07
N SER A 107 15.61 -13.14 -12.93
CA SER A 107 14.69 -13.13 -14.05
C SER A 107 14.33 -11.70 -14.43
N LYS A 108 14.87 -11.27 -15.57
CA LYS A 108 14.49 -9.99 -16.19
C LYS A 108 12.99 -9.92 -16.46
N LEU A 109 12.36 -11.05 -16.85
CA LEU A 109 10.92 -11.10 -17.11
C LEU A 109 10.09 -10.67 -15.89
N PHE A 110 10.42 -11.20 -14.70
CA PHE A 110 9.71 -10.83 -13.47
C PHE A 110 10.00 -9.37 -13.07
N SER A 111 11.24 -8.91 -13.24
CA SER A 111 11.62 -7.52 -12.95
C SER A 111 10.89 -6.54 -13.87
N ASP A 112 10.86 -6.80 -15.18
CA ASP A 112 10.16 -5.97 -16.18
C ASP A 112 8.64 -5.98 -15.93
N PHE A 113 8.07 -7.15 -15.59
CA PHE A 113 6.65 -7.25 -15.21
C PHE A 113 6.35 -6.39 -13.98
N LYS A 114 7.19 -6.47 -12.95
CA LYS A 114 7.01 -5.67 -11.74
C LYS A 114 7.09 -4.16 -12.04
N GLU A 115 8.12 -3.74 -12.77
CA GLU A 115 8.34 -2.33 -13.07
C GLU A 115 7.19 -1.72 -13.89
N LYS A 116 6.66 -2.49 -14.84
CA LYS A 116 5.60 -2.05 -15.74
C LYS A 116 4.22 -2.02 -15.09
N ASN A 117 3.89 -2.99 -14.25
CA ASN A 117 2.53 -3.18 -13.74
C ASN A 117 2.29 -2.63 -12.32
N PHE A 118 3.36 -2.27 -11.59
CA PHE A 118 3.26 -1.81 -10.19
C PHE A 118 3.85 -0.41 -10.01
N GLN A 119 3.39 0.54 -10.83
CA GLN A 119 3.90 1.91 -10.85
C GLN A 119 3.40 2.73 -9.66
N THR A 120 2.13 2.54 -9.26
CA THR A 120 1.57 3.18 -8.07
C THR A 120 2.22 2.64 -6.80
N CYS A 121 2.50 1.34 -6.72
CA CYS A 121 3.29 0.77 -5.63
C CYS A 121 4.67 1.45 -5.53
N GLN A 122 5.37 1.63 -6.66
CA GLN A 122 6.65 2.36 -6.68
C GLN A 122 6.49 3.81 -6.21
N LEU A 123 5.43 4.51 -6.65
CA LEU A 123 5.12 5.87 -6.22
C LEU A 123 4.89 5.95 -4.70
N ILE A 124 4.09 5.04 -4.14
CA ILE A 124 3.85 4.93 -2.69
C ILE A 124 5.17 4.75 -1.95
N LYS A 125 6.08 3.88 -2.43
CA LYS A 125 7.41 3.72 -1.81
C LYS A 125 8.23 5.00 -1.83
N LYS A 126 8.20 5.77 -2.92
CA LYS A 126 8.98 7.02 -3.02
C LYS A 126 8.46 8.05 -2.02
N TRP A 127 7.14 8.22 -1.93
CA TRP A 127 6.53 9.10 -0.94
C TRP A 127 6.74 8.60 0.49
N ALA A 128 6.64 7.30 0.75
CA ALA A 128 6.94 6.74 2.06
C ALA A 128 8.41 6.94 2.45
N ASN A 129 9.35 6.87 1.50
CA ASN A 129 10.75 7.20 1.76
C ASN A 129 10.95 8.68 2.11
N PHE A 130 10.23 9.60 1.46
CA PHE A 130 10.21 11.01 1.85
C PHE A 130 9.73 11.18 3.30
N LEU A 131 8.63 10.53 3.68
CA LEU A 131 8.07 10.66 5.03
C LEU A 131 8.95 10.02 6.12
N LYS A 132 9.49 8.82 5.87
CA LYS A 132 10.35 8.10 6.84
C LYS A 132 11.75 8.68 6.94
N HIS A 133 12.27 9.21 5.83
CA HIS A 133 13.63 9.70 5.70
C HIS A 133 13.65 11.08 5.07
N PRO A 134 13.11 12.13 5.73
CA PRO A 134 12.93 13.47 5.17
C PRO A 134 14.22 14.20 4.76
N LYS A 135 15.41 13.68 5.10
CA LYS A 135 16.71 14.32 4.81
C LYS A 135 16.71 15.79 5.27
N GLU A 136 17.23 16.71 4.47
CA GLU A 136 17.25 18.15 4.76
C GLU A 136 15.86 18.80 4.88
N PHE A 137 14.76 18.12 4.51
CA PHE A 137 13.41 18.65 4.73
C PHE A 137 13.12 18.95 6.21
N ILE A 138 13.78 18.24 7.15
CA ILE A 138 13.65 18.52 8.59
C ILE A 138 14.11 19.92 8.99
N PHE A 139 14.91 20.58 8.13
CA PHE A 139 15.40 21.94 8.33
C PHE A 139 14.51 23.00 7.67
N SER A 140 13.35 22.60 7.14
CA SER A 140 12.35 23.53 6.59
C SER A 140 11.44 24.04 7.70
N HIS A 141 11.14 25.34 7.68
CA HIS A 141 10.23 25.98 8.63
C HIS A 141 8.80 25.91 8.11
N TRP A 142 7.90 25.29 8.88
CA TRP A 142 6.45 25.30 8.67
C TRP A 142 6.03 24.96 7.22
N PRO A 143 6.39 23.78 6.69
CA PRO A 143 6.00 23.39 5.34
C PRO A 143 4.47 23.42 5.18
N LEU A 144 4.02 23.98 4.06
CA LEU A 144 2.61 23.98 3.70
C LEU A 144 2.29 22.68 2.94
N TYR A 145 1.18 22.04 3.29
CA TYR A 145 0.68 20.87 2.57
C TYR A 145 -0.61 21.26 1.86
N LEU A 146 -0.68 21.01 0.55
CA LEU A 146 -1.86 21.20 -0.28
C LEU A 146 -2.07 19.99 -1.16
N MET A 147 -3.31 19.72 -1.57
CA MET A 147 -3.58 18.78 -2.64
C MET A 147 -3.00 19.33 -3.96
N GLU A 148 -2.54 18.46 -4.87
CA GLU A 148 -1.95 18.86 -6.16
C GLU A 148 -2.81 19.89 -6.92
N GLU A 149 -4.14 19.74 -6.90
CA GLU A 149 -5.08 20.66 -7.55
C GLU A 149 -5.12 22.05 -6.88
N GLU A 150 -5.12 22.08 -5.54
CA GLU A 150 -5.05 23.33 -4.76
C GLU A 150 -3.71 24.04 -4.95
N GLY A 151 -2.64 23.25 -5.12
CA GLY A 151 -1.30 23.74 -5.40
C GLY A 151 -1.17 24.53 -6.71
N MET A 152 -2.14 24.43 -7.63
CA MET A 152 -2.12 25.16 -8.90
C MET A 152 -2.58 26.62 -8.76
N VAL A 153 -3.28 26.96 -7.68
CA VAL A 153 -3.87 28.29 -7.47
C VAL A 153 -3.16 29.13 -6.39
N VAL A 154 -2.03 28.63 -5.87
CA VAL A 154 -1.24 29.35 -4.86
C VAL A 154 -0.63 30.62 -5.45
N GLU A 155 -0.92 31.77 -4.84
CA GLU A 155 -0.25 33.04 -5.16
C GLU A 155 1.23 33.01 -4.78
N ASN A 156 2.09 33.59 -5.62
CA ASN A 156 3.54 33.61 -5.44
C ASN A 156 4.15 32.20 -5.29
N LYS A 157 3.65 31.23 -6.07
CA LYS A 157 4.12 29.84 -6.09
C LYS A 157 5.62 29.73 -6.41
N GLU A 158 6.15 30.66 -7.19
CA GLU A 158 7.55 30.80 -7.56
C GLU A 158 8.49 31.01 -6.36
N ASP A 159 7.98 31.49 -5.23
CA ASP A 159 8.76 31.66 -4.01
C ASP A 159 8.85 30.38 -3.17
N PHE A 160 8.10 29.34 -3.53
CA PHE A 160 8.10 28.07 -2.81
C PHE A 160 9.06 27.06 -3.43
N ILE A 161 9.71 26.28 -2.58
CA ILE A 161 10.30 25.02 -3.01
C ILE A 161 9.19 23.98 -3.05
N ILE A 162 8.83 23.58 -4.26
CA ILE A 162 7.76 22.63 -4.51
C ILE A 162 8.28 21.20 -4.35
N ILE A 163 7.64 20.46 -3.44
CA ILE A 163 7.86 19.04 -3.19
C ILE A 163 6.64 18.30 -3.74
N ASP A 164 6.68 18.00 -5.03
CA ASP A 164 5.68 17.22 -5.74
C ASP A 164 6.17 15.79 -6.03
N THR A 165 5.36 15.02 -6.74
CA THR A 165 5.71 13.65 -7.14
C THR A 165 7.04 13.56 -7.90
N GLU A 166 7.36 14.52 -8.77
CA GLU A 166 8.60 14.50 -9.55
C GLU A 166 9.82 14.86 -8.69
N PHE A 167 9.66 15.82 -7.76
CA PHE A 167 10.66 16.12 -6.75
C PHE A 167 10.98 14.88 -5.91
N VAL A 168 9.95 14.17 -5.46
CA VAL A 168 10.10 12.98 -4.61
C VAL A 168 10.78 11.85 -5.41
N LYS A 169 10.35 11.59 -6.65
CA LYS A 169 10.98 10.60 -7.53
C LYS A 169 12.46 10.89 -7.77
N LYS A 170 12.83 12.16 -7.98
CA LYS A 170 14.21 12.59 -8.26
C LYS A 170 15.11 12.48 -7.04
N ASN A 171 14.63 12.87 -5.86
CA ASN A 171 15.48 13.05 -4.68
C ASN A 171 15.43 11.92 -3.65
N TYR A 172 14.41 11.04 -3.73
CA TYR A 172 14.19 9.92 -2.80
C TYR A 172 14.32 8.55 -3.48
N THR A 173 15.08 8.51 -4.59
CA THR A 173 15.47 7.27 -5.30
C THR A 173 16.78 6.66 -4.79
N LYS A 174 17.73 7.47 -4.32
CA LYS A 174 19.06 7.05 -3.83
C LYS A 174 19.36 7.65 -2.46
N SER A 175 20.15 6.94 -1.64
CA SER A 175 20.47 7.31 -0.26
C SER A 175 21.30 8.60 -0.14
N ASP A 176 22.19 8.87 -1.09
CA ASP A 176 23.33 9.76 -0.80
C ASP A 176 23.24 11.19 -1.37
N SER A 177 22.20 11.53 -2.13
CA SER A 177 22.06 12.91 -2.61
C SER A 177 21.45 13.80 -1.53
N ARG A 178 22.25 14.76 -1.03
CA ARG A 178 21.80 15.88 -0.20
C ARG A 178 20.88 16.81 -0.97
N ILE A 179 19.88 17.36 -0.29
CA ILE A 179 18.90 18.29 -0.84
C ILE A 179 19.07 19.66 -0.14
N THR A 180 20.23 20.28 -0.32
CA THR A 180 20.61 21.50 0.41
C THR A 180 19.68 22.68 0.17
N THR A 181 18.86 22.66 -0.89
CA THR A 181 17.84 23.68 -1.14
C THR A 181 16.78 23.74 -0.04
N LEU A 182 16.55 22.65 0.70
CA LEU A 182 15.58 22.60 1.80
C LEU A 182 16.14 23.10 3.14
N GLU A 183 17.46 23.35 3.24
CA GLU A 183 18.07 23.84 4.48
C GLU A 183 17.64 25.27 4.78
N ASN A 184 17.10 25.49 5.98
CA ASN A 184 16.58 26.80 6.40
C ASN A 184 15.50 27.36 5.45
N CYS A 185 14.81 26.49 4.71
CA CYS A 185 13.76 26.89 3.79
C CYS A 185 12.52 27.29 4.59
N ASN A 186 12.07 28.54 4.47
CA ASN A 186 10.85 29.02 5.13
C ASN A 186 9.59 28.96 4.26
N ARG A 187 9.71 28.42 3.04
CA ARG A 187 8.64 28.32 2.04
C ARG A 187 8.73 26.99 1.30
N ALA A 188 8.57 25.90 2.02
CA ALA A 188 8.41 24.58 1.41
C ALA A 188 6.92 24.29 1.20
N LEU A 189 6.55 23.84 -0.01
CA LEU A 189 5.19 23.46 -0.36
C LEU A 189 5.17 22.00 -0.79
N VAL A 190 4.53 21.15 0.00
CA VAL A 190 4.29 19.74 -0.34
C VAL A 190 2.97 19.62 -1.09
N LEU A 191 3.05 19.16 -2.33
CA LEU A 191 1.89 18.85 -3.16
C LEU A 191 1.55 17.38 -3.00
N VAL A 192 0.54 17.10 -2.20
CA VAL A 192 0.02 15.75 -1.93
C VAL A 192 -0.64 15.21 -3.20
N PRO A 193 -0.29 13.99 -3.65
CA PRO A 193 -0.89 13.41 -4.83
C PRO A 193 -2.40 13.25 -4.66
N ASP A 194 -3.13 13.21 -5.77
CA ASP A 194 -4.56 12.86 -5.76
C ASP A 194 -4.77 11.50 -5.09
N LEU A 195 -5.27 11.54 -3.84
CA LEU A 195 -5.42 10.36 -2.99
C LEU A 195 -6.51 9.42 -3.51
N ILE A 196 -7.50 9.92 -4.25
CA ILE A 196 -8.56 9.10 -4.86
C ILE A 196 -7.98 8.28 -5.98
N LYS A 197 -7.30 8.94 -6.93
CA LYS A 197 -6.63 8.26 -8.04
C LYS A 197 -5.53 7.33 -7.56
N LEU A 198 -4.76 7.72 -6.53
CA LEU A 198 -3.76 6.88 -5.90
C LEU A 198 -4.41 5.59 -5.36
N THR A 199 -5.52 5.72 -4.62
CA THR A 199 -6.25 4.58 -4.04
C THR A 199 -6.80 3.66 -5.13
N GLU A 200 -7.43 4.22 -6.15
CA GLU A 200 -8.03 3.46 -7.24
C GLU A 200 -6.98 2.62 -7.97
N THR A 201 -5.88 3.25 -8.38
CA THR A 201 -4.79 2.59 -9.10
C THR A 201 -4.07 1.58 -8.21
N PHE A 202 -3.84 1.90 -6.93
CA PHE A 202 -3.29 0.95 -5.96
C PHE A 202 -4.14 -0.31 -5.82
N CYS A 203 -5.47 -0.18 -5.70
CA CYS A 203 -6.35 -1.34 -5.59
C CYS A 203 -6.32 -2.20 -6.86
N ASN A 204 -6.25 -1.57 -8.04
CA ASN A 204 -6.11 -2.29 -9.30
C ASN A 204 -4.78 -3.06 -9.39
N GLU A 205 -3.67 -2.44 -8.97
CA GLU A 205 -2.37 -3.10 -8.91
C GLU A 205 -2.37 -4.25 -7.89
N LEU A 206 -2.98 -4.06 -6.71
CA LEU A 206 -3.09 -5.12 -5.70
C LEU A 206 -3.89 -6.33 -6.21
N ASN A 207 -4.98 -6.11 -6.93
CA ASN A 207 -5.70 -7.20 -7.59
C ASN A 207 -4.84 -7.89 -8.66
N SER A 208 -4.14 -7.12 -9.48
CA SER A 208 -3.19 -7.67 -10.47
C SER A 208 -2.07 -8.50 -9.81
N PHE A 209 -1.67 -8.14 -8.60
CA PHE A 209 -0.72 -8.92 -7.80
C PHE A 209 -1.33 -10.25 -7.32
N PHE A 210 -2.58 -10.25 -6.84
CA PHE A 210 -3.27 -11.48 -6.47
C PHE A 210 -3.46 -12.39 -7.68
N ASP A 211 -3.86 -11.84 -8.82
CA ASP A 211 -4.00 -12.62 -10.07
C ASP A 211 -2.64 -13.17 -10.51
N PHE A 212 -1.56 -12.38 -10.42
CA PHE A 212 -0.20 -12.86 -10.68
C PHE A 212 0.20 -14.06 -9.81
N ILE A 213 -0.17 -14.06 -8.53
CA ILE A 213 0.09 -15.21 -7.64
C ILE A 213 -0.78 -16.40 -8.02
N CYS A 214 -2.08 -16.18 -8.20
CA CYS A 214 -3.08 -17.24 -8.34
C CYS A 214 -3.06 -17.90 -9.72
N GLU A 215 -2.84 -17.14 -10.79
CA GLU A 215 -2.93 -17.63 -12.17
C GLU A 215 -1.59 -18.15 -12.71
N ASN A 216 -0.48 -17.79 -12.07
CA ASN A 216 0.84 -18.28 -12.46
C ASN A 216 1.20 -19.53 -11.65
N LYS A 217 0.97 -20.71 -12.23
CA LYS A 217 1.22 -22.00 -11.58
C LYS A 217 2.63 -22.15 -10.99
N ILE A 218 3.65 -21.63 -11.66
CA ILE A 218 5.04 -21.72 -11.18
C ILE A 218 5.20 -20.90 -9.89
N VAL A 219 4.57 -19.72 -9.85
CA VAL A 219 4.58 -18.84 -8.68
C VAL A 219 3.76 -19.44 -7.55
N SER A 220 2.53 -19.91 -7.84
CA SER A 220 1.65 -20.49 -6.83
C SER A 220 2.27 -21.72 -6.19
N ASP A 221 2.77 -22.67 -6.99
CA ASP A 221 3.39 -23.90 -6.48
C ASP A 221 4.62 -23.57 -5.61
N TYR A 222 5.48 -22.64 -6.05
CA TYR A 222 6.65 -22.22 -5.27
C TYR A 222 6.29 -21.54 -3.94
N LEU A 223 5.26 -20.70 -3.93
CA LEU A 223 4.83 -20.00 -2.72
C LEU A 223 4.08 -20.94 -1.76
N ARG A 224 3.30 -21.88 -2.29
CA ARG A 224 2.58 -22.89 -1.51
C ARG A 224 3.51 -23.66 -0.60
N ASP A 225 4.61 -24.18 -1.14
CA ASP A 225 5.63 -24.93 -0.39
C ASP A 225 6.23 -24.15 0.79
N LYS A 226 6.13 -22.81 0.78
CA LYS A 226 6.69 -21.92 1.80
C LYS A 226 5.66 -21.42 2.81
N THR A 227 4.39 -21.42 2.43
CA THR A 227 3.37 -20.62 3.12
C THR A 227 2.15 -21.42 3.56
N THR A 228 2.01 -22.65 3.06
CA THR A 228 0.91 -23.55 3.44
C THR A 228 1.35 -24.54 4.50
N LEU A 229 0.54 -24.67 5.56
CA LEU A 229 0.64 -25.73 6.56
C LEU A 229 -0.54 -26.68 6.34
N GLU A 230 -0.28 -27.98 6.24
CA GLU A 230 -1.33 -29.01 6.21
C GLU A 230 -1.37 -29.72 7.57
N PHE A 231 -2.56 -29.74 8.19
CA PHE A 231 -2.81 -30.44 9.44
C PHE A 231 -3.19 -31.89 9.12
N TYR A 232 -2.26 -32.80 9.34
CA TYR A 232 -2.47 -34.24 9.14
C TYR A 232 -3.01 -34.95 10.39
N TYR A 233 -3.13 -34.24 11.52
CA TYR A 233 -3.51 -34.82 12.82
C TYR A 233 -4.41 -33.86 13.64
N GLU A 234 -5.72 -33.90 13.39
CA GLU A 234 -6.80 -33.41 14.28
C GLU A 234 -8.00 -34.37 14.04
N GLU A 235 -8.49 -35.28 14.90
CA GLU A 235 -8.33 -35.67 16.31
C GLU A 235 -8.38 -37.22 16.41
N GLU A 236 -7.40 -37.87 17.04
CA GLU A 236 -7.55 -39.23 17.62
C GLU A 236 -7.34 -39.11 19.14
N THR A 237 -8.25 -38.42 19.83
CA THR A 237 -8.43 -38.44 21.29
C THR A 237 -9.82 -37.85 21.54
N GLU A 238 -10.87 -38.56 21.97
CA GLU A 238 -10.96 -39.43 23.14
C GLU A 238 -11.80 -40.71 22.87
N GLU A 239 -11.15 -41.84 22.61
CA GLU A 239 -11.61 -43.12 23.16
C GLU A 239 -10.72 -43.43 24.36
N THR A 240 -11.13 -42.98 25.55
CA THR A 240 -10.71 -43.67 26.78
C THR A 240 -11.80 -44.67 27.12
N GLU A 241 -11.47 -45.94 26.86
CA GLU A 241 -12.16 -47.14 27.30
C GLU A 241 -12.40 -47.14 28.83
N ASP A 242 -13.59 -47.63 29.20
CA ASP A 242 -13.95 -48.40 30.41
C ASP A 242 -13.50 -47.92 31.81
N ILE A 243 -14.48 -47.47 32.62
CA ILE A 243 -14.90 -48.12 33.89
C ILE A 243 -16.43 -48.04 34.04
#